data_AF-A0A3D1E3U6-F1
#
_entry.id   AF-A0A3D1E3U6-F1
#
_cell.length_a   1.000
_cell.length_b   1.000
_cell.length_c   1.000
_cell.angle_alpha   90.00
_cell.angle_beta   90.00
_cell.angle_gamma   90.00
#
_symmetry.space_group_name_H-M   'P 1'
#
loop_
_entity.id
_entity.type
_entity.pdbx_description
1 polymer ?
#
loop_
_entity_poly.entity_id
_entity_poly.type
_entity_poly.pdbx_seq_one_letter_code
_entity_poly.pdbx_strand_id
1 'polypeptide(L)'
;EPDAGMRAAAAELAPGANFVEDVGALALRDDIDALVIASPNHLHLDQIEALSVNPRPLLVEKPLYTDMAQAARLEAIAASYKAPVWVAME
;
A
#
# COMPACT_ATOMS: atom_id res chain seq x y z
N GLU A 1 -9.68 -1.69 -4.84
CA GLU A 1 -9.91 -2.88 -5.67
C GLU A 1 -10.65 -2.46 -6.94
N PRO A 2 -9.97 -2.26 -8.09
CA PRO A 2 -10.63 -1.85 -9.33
C PRO A 2 -11.54 -2.91 -9.95
N ASP A 3 -11.24 -4.20 -9.82
CA ASP A 3 -12.03 -5.29 -10.40
C ASP A 3 -13.35 -5.46 -9.64
N ALA A 4 -14.46 -5.51 -10.38
CA ALA A 4 -15.79 -5.57 -9.77
C ALA A 4 -16.04 -6.90 -9.03
N GLY A 5 -15.52 -8.01 -9.55
CA GLY A 5 -15.68 -9.34 -8.94
C GLY A 5 -14.88 -9.46 -7.64
N MET A 6 -13.61 -9.03 -7.66
CA MET A 6 -12.76 -9.00 -6.47
C MET A 6 -13.30 -8.03 -5.43
N ARG A 7 -13.84 -6.87 -5.84
CA ARG A 7 -14.47 -5.92 -4.93
C ARG A 7 -15.69 -6.54 -4.23
N ALA A 8 -16.54 -7.26 -4.97
CA ALA A 8 -17.69 -7.96 -4.40
C ALA A 8 -17.25 -9.05 -3.40
N ALA A 9 -16.28 -9.89 -3.77
CA ALA A 9 -15.73 -10.92 -2.90
C ALA A 9 -15.12 -10.34 -1.61
N ALA A 10 -14.40 -9.21 -1.71
CA ALA A 10 -13.86 -8.51 -0.55
C ALA A 10 -14.96 -7.99 0.38
N ALA A 11 -16.07 -7.47 -0.18
CA ALA A 11 -17.22 -7.01 0.59
C ALA A 11 -17.94 -8.16 1.30
N GLU A 12 -17.99 -9.35 0.70
CA GLU A 12 -18.53 -10.55 1.36
C GLU A 12 -17.63 -11.02 2.52
N LEU A 13 -16.31 -11.01 2.33
CA LEU A 13 -15.34 -11.40 3.37
C LEU A 13 -15.30 -10.42 4.55
N ALA A 14 -15.44 -9.12 4.28
CA ALA A 14 -15.43 -8.07 5.28
C ALA A 14 -16.59 -7.08 5.04
N PRO A 15 -17.83 -7.40 5.47
CA PRO A 15 -19.01 -6.56 5.21
C PRO A 15 -18.97 -5.16 5.83
N GLY A 16 -18.14 -4.95 6.86
CA GLY A 16 -17.90 -3.65 7.47
C GLY A 16 -16.76 -2.85 6.84
N ALA A 17 -16.11 -3.36 5.79
CA ALA A 17 -15.01 -2.67 5.14
C ALA A 17 -15.50 -1.45 4.36
N ASN A 18 -14.77 -0.34 4.52
CA ASN A 18 -15.01 0.88 3.77
C ASN A 18 -14.13 0.89 2.53
N PHE A 19 -14.75 0.90 1.35
CA PHE A 19 -14.04 1.09 0.08
C PHE A 19 -13.73 2.56 -0.15
N VAL A 20 -12.55 2.83 -0.69
CA VAL A 20 -12.12 4.15 -1.13
C VAL A 20 -11.79 4.12 -2.62
N GLU A 21 -11.92 5.26 -3.30
CA GLU A 21 -11.70 5.38 -4.74
C GLU A 21 -10.22 5.37 -5.12
N ASP A 22 -9.36 5.91 -4.25
CA ASP A 22 -7.92 5.97 -4.46
C ASP A 22 -7.12 5.66 -3.18
N VAL A 23 -5.83 5.37 -3.36
CA VAL A 23 -4.92 5.00 -2.26
C VAL A 23 -4.61 6.19 -1.35
N GLY A 24 -4.56 7.41 -1.90
CA GLY A 24 -4.29 8.62 -1.12
C GLY A 24 -5.35 8.90 -0.06
N ALA A 25 -6.62 8.55 -0.35
CA ALA A 25 -7.72 8.65 0.60
C ALA A 25 -7.47 7.84 1.89
N LEU A 26 -6.70 6.75 1.84
CA LEU A 26 -6.34 5.97 3.04
C LEU A 26 -5.42 6.75 3.97
N ALA A 27 -4.51 7.57 3.44
CA ALA A 27 -3.59 8.36 4.25
C ALA A 27 -4.27 9.51 5.01
N LEU A 28 -5.46 9.93 4.54
CA LEU A 28 -6.25 11.01 5.14
C LEU A 28 -7.19 10.54 6.26
N ARG A 29 -7.38 9.23 6.41
CA ARG A 29 -8.24 8.64 7.44
C ARG A 29 -7.52 8.60 8.77
N ASP A 30 -8.13 9.01 9.87
CA ASP A 30 -7.54 8.97 11.21
C ASP A 30 -7.79 7.64 11.96
N ASP A 31 -8.63 6.77 11.41
CA ASP A 31 -9.08 5.50 12.01
C ASP A 31 -8.29 4.26 11.55
N ILE A 32 -7.09 4.42 10.97
CA ILE A 32 -6.27 3.32 10.46
C ILE A 32 -4.89 3.34 11.14
N ASP A 33 -4.50 2.26 11.82
CA ASP A 33 -3.20 2.19 12.50
C ASP A 33 -2.07 1.67 11.60
N ALA A 34 -2.39 0.86 10.59
CA ALA A 34 -1.42 0.23 9.69
C ALA A 34 -2.06 -0.09 8.34
N LEU A 35 -1.23 -0.28 7.31
CA LEU A 35 -1.67 -0.58 5.95
C LEU A 35 -0.95 -1.81 5.40
N VAL A 36 -1.67 -2.56 4.57
CA VAL A 36 -1.14 -3.71 3.82
C VAL A 36 -1.26 -3.42 2.33
N ILE A 37 -0.15 -3.57 1.60
CA ILE A 37 -0.09 -3.45 0.14
C ILE A 37 0.08 -4.84 -0.44
N ALA A 38 -1.00 -5.36 -1.05
CA ALA A 38 -1.05 -6.65 -1.76
C ALA A 38 -1.49 -6.46 -3.22
N SER A 39 -1.13 -5.32 -3.82
CA SER A 39 -1.42 -5.01 -5.22
C SER A 39 -0.38 -5.65 -6.15
N PRO A 40 -0.58 -5.62 -7.48
CA PRO A 40 0.48 -5.99 -8.41
C PRO A 40 1.77 -5.19 -8.14
N ASN A 41 2.90 -5.90 -8.07
CA ASN A 41 4.22 -5.38 -7.67
C ASN A 41 4.72 -4.11 -8.39
N HIS A 42 4.30 -3.85 -9.62
CA HIS A 42 4.65 -2.62 -10.35
C HIS A 42 4.00 -1.35 -9.76
N LEU A 43 2.94 -1.50 -8.94
CA LEU A 43 2.21 -0.40 -8.30
C LEU A 43 2.73 -0.04 -6.92
N HIS A 44 3.53 -0.91 -6.28
CA HIS A 44 3.92 -0.76 -4.88
C HIS A 44 4.56 0.59 -4.58
N LEU A 45 5.53 1.04 -5.38
CA LEU A 45 6.24 2.30 -5.12
C LEU A 45 5.34 3.52 -5.26
N ASP A 46 4.46 3.55 -6.27
CA ASP A 46 3.48 4.63 -6.46
C ASP A 46 2.54 4.72 -5.25
N GLN A 47 2.11 3.57 -4.73
CA GLN A 47 1.23 3.49 -3.57
C GLN A 47 1.94 3.91 -2.28
N ILE A 48 3.19 3.50 -2.07
CA ILE A 48 3.97 3.93 -0.90
C ILE A 48 4.18 5.46 -0.92
N GLU A 49 4.47 6.04 -2.08
CA GLU A 49 4.58 7.50 -2.23
C GLU A 49 3.26 8.21 -1.91
N ALA A 50 2.13 7.74 -2.44
CA ALA A 50 0.82 8.30 -2.12
C ALA A 50 0.52 8.26 -0.61
N LEU A 51 0.95 7.20 0.07
CA LEU A 51 0.79 7.02 1.52
C LEU A 51 1.82 7.80 2.35
N SER A 52 2.87 8.35 1.73
CA SER A 52 3.95 9.07 2.43
C SER A 52 3.51 10.42 2.99
N VAL A 53 2.34 10.93 2.58
CA VAL A 53 1.75 12.18 3.14
C VAL A 53 1.42 12.07 4.62
N ASN A 54 1.13 10.85 5.09
CA ASN A 54 0.89 10.53 6.49
C ASN A 54 1.45 9.13 6.79
N PRO A 55 2.78 9.00 6.99
CA PRO A 55 3.43 7.71 7.07
C PRO A 55 2.89 6.85 8.21
N ARG A 56 2.47 5.62 7.89
CA ARG A 56 1.97 4.62 8.83
C ARG A 56 2.73 3.31 8.67
N PRO A 57 2.75 2.43 9.67
CA PRO A 57 3.29 1.09 9.51
C PRO A 57 2.75 0.42 8.24
N LEU A 58 3.66 -0.01 7.36
CA LEU A 58 3.33 -0.69 6.10
C LEU A 58 3.81 -2.14 6.14
N LEU A 59 2.95 -3.04 5.69
CA LEU A 59 3.34 -4.37 5.23
C LEU A 59 3.15 -4.44 3.72
N VAL A 60 4.20 -4.77 2.97
CA VAL A 60 4.18 -4.79 1.50
C VAL A 60 4.54 -6.17 1.00
N GLU A 61 3.73 -6.72 0.10
CA GLU A 61 3.99 -8.02 -0.52
C GLU A 61 5.28 -8.03 -1.34
N LYS A 62 5.90 -9.21 -1.43
CA LYS A 62 7.06 -9.45 -2.30
C LYS A 62 6.61 -9.89 -3.71
N PRO A 63 7.38 -9.57 -4.76
CA PRO A 63 8.53 -8.68 -4.77
C PRO A 63 8.11 -7.20 -4.69
N LEU A 64 8.97 -6.36 -4.10
CA LEU A 64 8.64 -4.95 -3.84
C LEU A 64 8.54 -4.10 -5.10
N TYR A 65 9.28 -4.44 -6.16
CA TYR A 65 9.31 -3.73 -7.44
C TYR A 65 9.72 -4.69 -8.55
N THR A 66 9.50 -4.31 -9.80
CA THR A 66 9.74 -5.18 -10.97
C THR A 66 11.03 -4.85 -11.72
N ASP A 67 11.57 -3.65 -11.55
CA ASP A 67 12.75 -3.17 -12.26
C ASP A 67 13.81 -2.65 -11.29
N MET A 68 15.06 -3.11 -11.46
CA MET A 68 16.21 -2.67 -10.67
C MET A 68 16.47 -1.16 -10.77
N ALA A 69 16.06 -0.51 -11.87
CA ALA A 69 16.11 0.95 -11.99
C ALA A 69 15.28 1.67 -10.92
N GLN A 70 14.32 0.99 -10.30
CA GLN A 70 13.47 1.52 -9.24
C GLN A 70 14.15 1.50 -7.85
N ALA A 71 15.35 0.93 -7.71
CA ALA A 71 16.08 0.88 -6.44
C ALA A 71 16.38 2.28 -5.87
N ALA A 72 16.84 3.22 -6.70
CA ALA A 72 17.11 4.60 -6.27
C ALA A 72 15.84 5.32 -5.80
N ARG A 73 14.69 5.03 -6.43
CA ARG A 73 13.39 5.55 -6.02
C ARG A 73 12.98 5.01 -4.65
N LEU A 74 13.17 3.72 -4.42
CA LEU A 74 12.92 3.10 -3.12
C LEU A 74 13.81 3.69 -2.02
N GLU A 75 15.10 3.92 -2.29
CA GLU A 75 16.00 4.56 -1.34
C GLU A 75 15.53 5.97 -0.94
N ALA A 76 15.06 6.76 -1.91
CA ALA A 76 14.51 8.09 -1.66
C ALA A 76 13.24 8.04 -0.79
N ILE A 77 12.34 7.09 -1.06
CA ILE A 77 11.16 6.83 -0.23
C ILE A 77 11.60 6.45 1.19
N ALA A 78 12.49 5.46 1.33
CA ALA A 78 12.93 4.95 2.62
C ALA A 78 13.62 6.01 3.50
N ALA A 79 14.33 6.98 2.89
CA ALA A 79 14.93 8.08 3.63
C ALA A 79 13.90 9.02 4.30
N SER A 80 12.72 9.16 3.68
CA SER A 80 11.67 10.09 4.12
C SER A 80 10.55 9.41 4.91
N TYR A 81 10.25 8.15 4.65
CA TYR A 81 9.18 7.39 5.30
C TYR A 81 9.53 7.05 6.75
N LYS A 82 8.88 7.74 7.72
CA LYS A 82 9.27 7.66 9.15
C LYS A 82 8.65 6.49 9.92
N ALA A 83 7.60 5.88 9.39
CA ALA A 83 6.98 4.72 10.00
C ALA A 83 7.65 3.41 9.53
N PRO A 84 7.55 2.30 10.28
CA PRO A 84 8.12 1.02 9.88
C PRO A 84 7.53 0.54 8.54
N VAL A 85 8.41 0.08 7.64
CA VAL A 85 8.00 -0.61 6.40
C VAL A 85 8.57 -2.02 6.45
N TRP A 86 7.69 -3.01 6.43
CA TRP A 86 8.05 -4.42 6.35
C TRP A 86 7.69 -4.93 4.96
N VAL A 87 8.68 -5.45 4.24
CA VAL A 87 8.44 -6.26 3.04
C VAL A 87 8.21 -7.70 3.48
N ALA A 88 7.03 -8.26 3.22
CA ALA A 88 6.65 -9.60 3.64
C ALA A 88 7.76 -10.61 3.30
N MET A 89 8.43 -11.11 4.35
CA MET A 89 9.45 -12.15 4.28
C MET A 89 8.78 -13.46 4.72
N GLU A 90 8.90 -14.51 3.92
CA GLU A 90 8.61 -15.89 4.37
C GLU A 90 9.64 -16.35 5.41
#